data_AF-A0A1G2YVV1-F1
#
_entry.id   AF-A0A1G2YVV1-F1
#
_cell.length_a   1.000
_cell.length_b   1.000
_cell.length_c   1.000
_cell.angle_alpha   90.00
_cell.angle_beta   90.00
_cell.angle_gamma   90.00
#
_symmetry.space_group_name_H-M   'P 1'
#
loop_
_entity.id
_entity.type
_entity.pdbx_description
1 polymer ?
#
loop_
_entity_poly.entity_id
_entity_poly.type
_entity_poly.pdbx_seq_one_letter_code
_entity_poly.pdbx_strand_id
1 'polypeptide(L)'
;MSTPAPFAVSFSAVRNIDDEYIEWADRCLSRHEHHHLLGRRKYRAEGSFADASNNHGYKRARFRGIAKVQIQNLMIAAVQNIRKLLGYFGCDGRIEAVHKALSADFTFFFTFLCL
;
A
#
# COMPACT_ATOMS: atom_id res chain seq x y z
N MET A 1 14.96 26.37 -44.49
CA MET A 1 14.00 25.40 -43.88
C MET A 1 13.62 25.96 -42.52
N SER A 2 12.42 26.52 -42.45
CA SER A 2 11.87 27.20 -41.28
C SER A 2 11.63 26.21 -40.13
N THR A 3 12.25 26.46 -38.98
CA THR A 3 11.85 25.83 -37.72
C THR A 3 10.44 26.33 -37.36
N PRO A 4 9.42 25.47 -37.19
CA PRO A 4 8.13 25.96 -36.70
C PRO A 4 8.30 26.41 -35.24
N ALA A 5 7.76 27.59 -34.93
CA ALA A 5 7.76 28.18 -33.60
C ALA A 5 7.09 27.25 -32.57
N PRO A 6 7.52 27.25 -31.30
CA PRO A 6 6.81 26.54 -30.25
C PRO A 6 5.41 27.13 -30.13
N PHE A 7 4.39 26.29 -30.33
CA PHE A 7 3.02 26.60 -30.01
C PHE A 7 2.96 27.00 -28.53
N ALA A 8 2.76 28.29 -28.29
CA ALA A 8 2.58 28.86 -26.97
C ALA A 8 1.28 28.28 -26.36
N VAL A 9 1.42 27.30 -25.48
CA VAL A 9 0.37 26.98 -24.51
C VAL A 9 0.59 27.89 -23.31
N SER A 10 -0.01 29.09 -23.39
CA SER A 10 -0.25 29.91 -22.22
C SER A 10 -1.38 29.27 -21.40
N PHE A 11 -1.03 28.38 -20.47
CA PHE A 11 -1.97 27.87 -19.48
C PHE A 11 -1.35 28.08 -18.09
N SER A 12 -1.87 29.05 -17.35
CA SER A 12 -1.51 29.30 -15.96
C SER A 12 -2.12 28.22 -15.05
N ALA A 13 -1.70 26.97 -15.20
CA ALA A 13 -1.86 25.98 -14.15
C ALA A 13 -0.59 26.01 -13.32
N VAL A 14 -0.74 26.33 -12.03
CA VAL A 14 0.28 25.99 -11.05
C VAL A 14 0.54 24.49 -11.22
N ARG A 15 1.74 24.12 -11.67
CA ARG A 15 2.14 22.71 -11.71
C ARG A 15 1.96 22.13 -10.31
N ASN A 16 1.39 20.95 -10.21
CA ASN A 16 1.37 20.23 -8.94
C ASN A 16 2.82 20.10 -8.47
N ILE A 17 3.04 20.20 -7.15
CA ILE A 17 4.38 20.10 -6.55
C ILE A 17 5.03 18.76 -6.95
N ASP A 18 4.21 17.74 -7.16
CA ASP A 18 4.67 16.41 -7.54
C ASP A 18 4.85 16.20 -9.05
N ASP A 19 4.49 17.16 -9.91
CA ASP A 19 4.53 16.98 -11.38
C ASP A 19 5.93 16.65 -11.88
N GLU A 20 6.96 17.30 -11.31
CA GLU A 20 8.35 17.03 -11.67
C GLU A 20 8.77 15.58 -11.34
N TYR A 21 8.31 15.06 -10.19
CA TYR A 21 8.59 13.69 -9.78
C TYR A 21 7.80 12.67 -10.60
N ILE A 22 6.57 13.00 -11.00
CA ILE A 22 5.75 12.16 -11.88
C ILE A 22 6.40 12.09 -13.27
N GLU A 23 6.80 13.23 -13.85
CA GLU A 23 7.50 13.28 -15.12
C GLU A 23 8.87 12.57 -15.08
N TRP A 24 9.58 12.63 -13.96
CA TRP A 24 10.79 11.83 -13.76
C TRP A 24 10.48 10.34 -13.71
N ALA A 25 9.47 9.92 -12.95
CA ALA A 25 9.08 8.52 -12.84
C ALA A 25 8.59 7.94 -14.18
N ASP A 26 7.85 8.72 -14.97
CA ASP A 26 7.40 8.35 -16.32
C ASP A 26 8.56 8.15 -17.29
N ARG A 27 9.72 8.79 -17.05
CA ARG A 27 10.94 8.61 -17.86
C ARG A 27 11.76 7.38 -17.46
N CYS A 28 11.54 6.81 -16.27
CA CYS A 28 12.30 5.67 -15.76
C CYS A 28 11.85 4.31 -16.35
N LEU A 29 10.66 4.23 -16.96
CA LEU A 29 10.05 2.98 -17.45
C LEU A 29 9.38 3.19 -18.80
N SER A 30 9.25 2.13 -19.60
CA SER A 30 8.37 2.18 -20.77
C SER A 30 6.93 2.43 -20.33
N ARG A 31 6.17 3.22 -21.10
CA ARG A 31 4.73 3.49 -20.85
C ARG A 31 3.95 2.21 -20.54
N HIS A 32 4.24 1.12 -21.25
CA HIS A 32 3.57 -0.17 -21.06
C HIS A 32 3.91 -0.81 -19.70
N GLU A 33 5.19 -0.81 -19.31
CA GLU A 33 5.65 -1.34 -18.02
C GLU A 33 5.10 -0.50 -16.87
N HIS A 34 5.10 0.83 -17.03
CA HIS A 34 4.55 1.75 -16.05
C HIS A 34 3.07 1.45 -15.76
N HIS A 35 2.23 1.38 -16.81
CA HIS A 35 0.81 1.04 -16.66
C HIS A 35 0.60 -0.36 -16.07
N HIS A 36 1.39 -1.35 -16.49
CA HIS A 36 1.30 -2.71 -15.95
C HIS A 36 1.62 -2.75 -14.44
N LEU A 37 2.69 -2.09 -14.01
CA LEU A 37 3.09 -2.03 -12.61
C LEU A 37 2.08 -1.25 -11.75
N LEU A 38 1.56 -0.13 -12.24
CA LEU A 38 0.49 0.61 -11.55
C LEU A 38 -0.77 -0.23 -11.40
N GLY A 39 -1.19 -0.95 -12.45
CA GLY A 39 -2.33 -1.87 -12.39
C GLY A 39 -2.14 -2.96 -11.34
N ARG A 40 -0.94 -3.57 -11.31
CA ARG A 40 -0.60 -4.58 -10.29
C ARG A 40 -0.56 -4.01 -8.87
N ARG A 41 -0.02 -2.81 -8.69
CA ARG A 41 0.04 -2.13 -7.39
C ARG A 41 -1.35 -1.80 -6.88
N LYS A 42 -2.24 -1.30 -7.76
CA LYS A 42 -3.63 -1.02 -7.43
C LYS A 42 -4.34 -2.27 -6.89
N TYR A 43 -4.27 -3.37 -7.64
CA TYR A 43 -4.87 -4.64 -7.23
C TYR A 43 -4.28 -5.18 -5.91
N ARG A 44 -2.95 -5.13 -5.73
CA ARG A 44 -2.29 -5.55 -4.48
C ARG A 44 -2.67 -4.66 -3.30
N ALA A 45 -2.82 -3.36 -3.50
CA ALA A 45 -3.24 -2.43 -2.46
C ALA A 45 -4.66 -2.75 -1.99
N GLU A 46 -5.61 -2.91 -2.92
CA GLU A 46 -6.99 -3.29 -2.62
C GLU A 46 -7.06 -4.60 -1.80
N GLY A 47 -6.29 -5.62 -2.19
CA GLY A 47 -6.20 -6.87 -1.43
C GLY A 47 -5.64 -6.70 -0.01
N SER A 48 -4.62 -5.86 0.18
CA SER A 48 -4.04 -5.57 1.50
C SER A 48 -5.05 -4.90 2.43
N PHE A 49 -5.85 -3.96 1.89
CA PHE A 49 -6.92 -3.29 2.64
C PHE A 49 -8.07 -4.23 2.98
N ALA A 50 -8.43 -5.15 2.07
CA ALA A 50 -9.45 -6.16 2.33
C ALA A 50 -9.02 -7.12 3.46
N ASP A 51 -7.78 -7.61 3.44
CA ASP A 51 -7.22 -8.45 4.49
C ASP A 51 -7.14 -7.71 5.84
N ALA A 52 -6.71 -6.43 5.83
CA ALA A 52 -6.69 -5.60 7.03
C ALA A 52 -8.09 -5.39 7.62
N SER A 53 -9.11 -5.18 6.77
CA SER A 53 -10.50 -5.04 7.17
C SER A 53 -11.07 -6.31 7.81
N ASN A 54 -10.82 -7.46 7.19
CA ASN A 54 -11.49 -8.71 7.56
C ASN A 54 -10.78 -9.44 8.70
N ASN A 55 -9.44 -9.46 8.70
CA ASN A 55 -8.64 -10.27 9.63
C ASN A 55 -8.00 -9.45 10.76
N HIS A 56 -7.82 -8.14 10.57
CA HIS A 56 -7.05 -7.30 11.50
C HIS A 56 -7.86 -6.17 12.14
N GLY A 57 -9.18 -6.18 11.99
CA GLY A 57 -10.07 -5.24 12.68
C GLY A 57 -9.85 -3.77 12.31
N TYR A 58 -9.30 -3.48 11.12
CA TYR A 58 -9.02 -2.13 10.63
C TYR A 58 -10.23 -1.19 10.74
N LYS A 59 -11.44 -1.69 10.49
CA LYS A 59 -12.70 -0.94 10.59
C LYS A 59 -13.10 -0.55 12.02
N ARG A 60 -12.49 -1.13 13.06
CA ARG A 60 -12.84 -0.90 14.48
C ARG A 60 -12.09 0.28 15.10
N ALA A 61 -11.26 0.99 14.33
CA ALA A 61 -10.56 2.19 14.75
C ALA A 61 -11.53 3.37 14.95
N ARG A 62 -12.24 3.43 16.08
CA ARG A 62 -13.16 4.55 16.40
C ARG A 62 -12.50 5.57 17.33
N PHE A 63 -12.33 6.81 16.84
CA PHE A 63 -12.06 8.03 17.60
C PHE A 63 -10.90 7.96 18.62
N ARG A 64 -9.71 7.47 18.20
CA ARG A 64 -8.51 7.38 19.06
C ARG A 64 -7.39 8.39 18.73
N GLY A 65 -7.61 9.27 17.77
CA GLY A 65 -6.61 10.22 17.24
C GLY A 65 -5.69 9.60 16.18
N ILE A 66 -5.13 10.45 15.31
CA ILE A 66 -4.36 10.04 14.11
C ILE A 66 -3.16 9.17 14.50
N ALA A 67 -2.40 9.55 15.52
CA ALA A 67 -1.20 8.83 15.94
C ALA A 67 -1.49 7.38 16.34
N LYS A 68 -2.57 7.13 17.08
CA LYS A 68 -2.93 5.78 17.53
C LYS A 68 -3.38 4.90 16.36
N VAL A 69 -4.14 5.46 15.42
CA VAL A 69 -4.56 4.76 14.19
C VAL A 69 -3.37 4.48 13.27
N GLN A 70 -2.41 5.41 13.21
CA GLN A 70 -1.19 5.23 12.43
C GLN A 70 -0.34 4.07 12.97
N ILE A 71 -0.15 4.00 14.29
CA ILE A 71 0.57 2.88 14.93
C ILE A 71 -0.12 1.55 14.66
N GLN A 72 -1.46 1.49 14.78
CA GLN A 72 -2.22 0.30 14.43
C GLN A 72 -1.97 -0.12 12.98
N ASN A 73 -2.08 0.81 12.03
CA ASN A 73 -1.91 0.50 10.62
C ASN A 73 -0.49 0.04 10.29
N LEU A 74 0.51 0.63 10.94
CA LEU A 74 1.91 0.20 10.79
C LEU A 74 2.13 -1.23 11.32
N MET A 75 1.52 -1.58 12.46
CA MET A 75 1.60 -2.94 13.01
C MET A 75 0.91 -3.96 12.09
N ILE A 76 -0.27 -3.63 11.56
CA ILE A 76 -0.99 -4.49 10.60
C ILE A 76 -0.14 -4.69 9.34
N ALA A 77 0.46 -3.62 8.79
CA ALA A 77 1.32 -3.71 7.63
C ALA A 77 2.57 -4.57 7.89
N ALA A 78 3.19 -4.45 9.07
CA ALA A 78 4.32 -5.26 9.47
C ALA A 78 3.97 -6.76 9.50
N VAL A 79 2.84 -7.13 10.10
CA VAL A 79 2.33 -8.51 10.13
C VAL A 79 2.07 -9.04 8.72
N GLN A 80 1.42 -8.24 7.86
CA GLN A 80 1.18 -8.61 6.47
C GLN A 80 2.49 -8.83 5.68
N ASN A 81 3.52 -8.03 5.96
CA ASN A 81 4.84 -8.21 5.35
C ASN A 81 5.53 -9.48 5.83
N ILE A 82 5.44 -9.81 7.12
CA ILE A 82 5.97 -11.07 7.67
C ILE A 82 5.24 -12.27 7.03
N ARG A 83 3.91 -12.24 6.92
CA ARG A 83 3.14 -13.32 6.26
C ARG A 83 3.57 -13.54 4.81
N LYS A 84 3.80 -12.47 4.05
CA LYS A 84 4.32 -12.56 2.68
C LYS A 84 5.71 -13.19 2.66
N LEU A 85 6.59 -12.78 3.57
CA LEU A 85 7.95 -13.31 3.68
C LEU A 85 7.94 -14.82 3.99
N LEU A 86 7.09 -15.24 4.93
CA LEU A 86 6.88 -16.65 5.26
C LEU A 86 6.41 -17.47 4.05
N GLY A 87 5.52 -16.91 3.22
CA GLY A 87 5.09 -17.55 1.98
C GLY A 87 6.22 -17.77 0.96
N TYR A 88 7.29 -16.99 1.00
CA TYR A 88 8.47 -17.21 0.15
C TYR A 88 9.41 -18.30 0.69
N PHE A 89 9.39 -18.58 2.00
CA PHE A 89 10.25 -19.57 2.65
C PHE A 89 9.72 -21.02 2.56
N GLY A 90 8.51 -21.24 2.06
CA GLY A 90 7.97 -22.58 1.72
C GLY A 90 7.12 -23.25 2.82
N CYS A 91 6.61 -24.45 2.50
CA CYS A 91 5.67 -25.23 3.31
C CYS A 91 6.38 -26.03 4.44
N ASP A 92 7.03 -25.34 5.36
CA ASP A 92 7.40 -25.95 6.65
C ASP A 92 6.16 -25.91 7.56
N GLY A 93 5.77 -27.04 8.17
CA GLY A 93 4.60 -27.11 9.06
C GLY A 93 4.67 -26.12 10.23
N ARG A 94 5.88 -25.71 10.62
CA ARG A 94 6.11 -24.63 11.60
C ARG A 94 5.70 -23.25 11.06
N ILE A 95 5.93 -22.99 9.78
CA ILE A 95 5.55 -21.74 9.12
C ILE A 95 4.03 -21.63 9.00
N GLU A 96 3.34 -22.73 8.70
CA GLU A 96 1.87 -22.77 8.68
C GLU A 96 1.26 -22.49 10.07
N ALA A 97 1.86 -23.04 11.13
CA ALA A 97 1.45 -22.75 12.51
C ALA A 97 1.65 -21.26 12.86
N VAL A 98 2.78 -20.68 12.47
CA VAL A 98 3.08 -19.24 12.67
C VAL A 98 2.13 -18.37 11.85
N HIS A 99 1.84 -18.73 10.59
CA HIS A 99 0.88 -18.03 9.74
C HIS A 99 -0.52 -18.01 10.36
N LYS A 100 -0.96 -19.16 10.90
CA LYS A 100 -2.23 -19.29 11.61
C LYS A 100 -2.27 -18.48 12.91
N ALA A 101 -1.20 -18.51 13.71
CA ALA A 101 -1.08 -17.70 14.94
C ALA A 101 -1.15 -16.19 14.64
N LEU A 102 -0.40 -15.70 13.65
CA LEU A 102 -0.43 -14.30 13.19
C LEU A 102 -1.83 -13.84 12.75
N SER A 103 -2.65 -14.75 12.21
CA SER A 103 -4.04 -14.46 11.85
C SER A 103 -5.01 -14.49 13.03
N ALA A 104 -4.74 -15.31 14.06
CA ALA A 104 -5.61 -15.48 15.22
C ALA A 104 -5.38 -14.41 16.31
N ASP A 105 -4.14 -14.04 16.57
CA ASP A 105 -3.75 -13.25 17.74
C ASP A 105 -4.10 -11.76 17.62
N PHE A 106 -4.15 -11.22 16.40
CA PHE A 106 -4.51 -9.82 16.18
C PHE A 106 -5.97 -9.53 16.49
N THR A 107 -6.87 -10.50 16.34
CA THR A 107 -8.29 -10.35 16.70
C THR A 107 -8.44 -10.20 18.22
N PHE A 108 -7.59 -10.87 19.00
CA PHE A 108 -7.61 -10.84 20.46
C PHE A 108 -7.01 -9.54 21.02
N PHE A 109 -5.86 -9.10 20.50
CA PHE A 109 -5.24 -7.83 20.90
C PHE A 109 -6.12 -6.63 20.56
N PHE A 110 -6.85 -6.68 19.43
CA PHE A 110 -7.80 -5.64 19.06
C PHE A 110 -9.11 -5.67 19.83
N THR A 111 -9.44 -6.78 20.50
CA THR A 111 -10.64 -6.83 21.35
C THR A 111 -10.33 -6.30 22.75
N PHE A 112 -9.11 -6.53 23.25
CA PHE A 112 -8.66 -6.10 24.57
C PHE A 112 -8.07 -4.68 24.62
N LEU A 113 -7.40 -4.22 23.56
CA LEU A 113 -6.93 -2.82 23.44
C LEU A 113 -8.04 -1.86 22.93
N CYS A 114 -9.24 -2.39 22.66
CA CYS A 114 -10.41 -1.61 22.27
C CYS A 114 -11.45 -1.36 23.38
N LEU A 115 -11.26 -1.93 24.57
CA LEU A 115 -11.98 -1.56 25.79
C LEU A 115 -11.11 -0.61 26.61
#